data_AF-A0A1B1AZI8-F1
#
_entry.id   AF-A0A1B1AZI8-F1
#
_cell.length_a   1.000
_cell.length_b   1.000
_cell.length_c   1.000
_cell.angle_alpha   90.00
_cell.angle_beta   90.00
_cell.angle_gamma   90.00
#
_symmetry.space_group_name_H-M   'P 1'
#
loop_
_entity.id
_entity.type
_entity.pdbx_description
1 polymer ?
#
loop_
_entity_poly.entity_id
_entity_poly.type
_entity_poly.pdbx_seq_one_letter_code
_entity_poly.pdbx_strand_id
1 'polypeptide(L)'
;MGGVDIEAFFSSGDGWASPWVLDVGLVESLRFGPPAGHTELDVAIALTRLLHYDFVSHGTDGKGRHLDDDNVSIVIKAHRAVLERLALEPPVWPFRTFDGPRGFGTYWRDNGMRNSWQARRDCIEQILGPTRDALEELQELEYERRFTKGPSGSFKNLIFAAAGAKPQIVLRDAVNNDVEIVRHADTCLVFTDPLPPHGLTWRQTVAWWRKSHQPDADEKTAADALYRRLYRSLDSPPEQLVMRTYCARYAEERGFDLPALIPQVYLHYDPYSRRSGKQSGALYRQRMDFLLLAPDRSRIVIEVDGVQHYGIPNPPDEKGRVTHTAVPRLYAEMVAEDRRLRLAGYEIYRFGGWELTAPGGKQLLEDFFTELLARHEKPTL
;
A
#
# COMPACT_ATOMS: atom_id res chain seq x y z
N MET A 1 -15.13 -7.80 -6.53
CA MET A 1 -16.26 -8.65 -6.08
C MET A 1 -17.47 -7.76 -5.97
N GLY A 2 -18.61 -8.18 -6.52
CA GLY A 2 -19.86 -7.42 -6.42
C GLY A 2 -20.23 -7.25 -4.95
N GLY A 3 -20.46 -6.02 -4.54
CA GLY A 3 -20.96 -5.75 -3.19
C GLY A 3 -22.28 -6.48 -2.96
N VAL A 4 -22.62 -6.74 -1.69
CA VAL A 4 -23.97 -7.19 -1.35
C VAL A 4 -24.93 -6.10 -1.81
N ASP A 5 -25.71 -6.40 -2.84
CA ASP A 5 -26.79 -5.54 -3.26
C ASP A 5 -27.87 -5.55 -2.18
N ILE A 6 -28.52 -4.41 -1.97
CA ILE A 6 -29.61 -4.28 -1.00
C ILE A 6 -30.69 -5.33 -1.30
N GLU A 7 -30.88 -5.67 -2.57
CA GLU A 7 -31.77 -6.72 -3.06
C GLU A 7 -31.54 -8.10 -2.41
N ALA A 8 -30.33 -8.39 -1.94
CA ALA A 8 -30.00 -9.67 -1.30
C ALA A 8 -30.68 -9.87 0.07
N PHE A 9 -31.19 -8.80 0.70
CA PHE A 9 -31.96 -8.90 1.94
C PHE A 9 -33.45 -9.19 1.71
N PHE A 10 -33.89 -9.27 0.46
CA PHE A 10 -35.29 -9.39 0.10
C PHE A 10 -35.53 -10.66 -0.71
N SER A 11 -36.65 -11.33 -0.45
CA SER A 11 -37.10 -12.42 -1.30
C SER A 11 -37.87 -11.86 -2.49
N SER A 12 -37.57 -12.29 -3.72
CA SER A 12 -38.48 -12.08 -4.85
C SER A 12 -39.76 -12.88 -4.58
N GLY A 13 -40.86 -12.21 -4.26
CA GLY A 13 -42.15 -12.87 -4.23
C GLY A 13 -42.41 -13.55 -5.58
N ASP A 14 -42.97 -14.76 -5.55
CA ASP A 14 -43.26 -15.56 -6.75
C ASP A 14 -44.27 -14.82 -7.66
N GLY A 15 -43.81 -13.90 -8.51
CA GLY A 15 -44.66 -13.20 -9.47
C GLY A 15 -44.20 -11.78 -9.81
N TRP A 16 -44.34 -11.43 -11.10
CA TRP A 16 -43.92 -10.20 -11.77
C TRP A 16 -44.56 -8.88 -11.26
N ALA A 17 -45.07 -8.81 -10.03
CA ALA A 17 -45.70 -7.60 -9.48
C ALA A 17 -45.77 -7.53 -7.94
N SER A 18 -45.00 -8.30 -7.17
CA SER A 18 -45.03 -8.23 -5.70
C SER A 18 -43.94 -7.30 -5.14
N PRO A 19 -44.25 -6.50 -4.09
CA PRO A 19 -43.25 -5.62 -3.45
C PRO A 19 -42.13 -6.44 -2.82
N TRP A 20 -40.93 -5.87 -2.78
CA TRP A 20 -39.77 -6.44 -2.08
C TRP A 20 -40.14 -6.76 -0.63
N VAL A 21 -40.15 -8.04 -0.25
CA VAL A 21 -40.43 -8.47 1.13
C VAL A 21 -39.10 -8.77 1.81
N LEU A 22 -38.86 -8.11 2.94
CA LEU A 22 -37.64 -8.34 3.73
C LEU A 22 -37.60 -9.80 4.20
N ASP A 23 -36.48 -10.48 3.96
CA ASP A 23 -36.23 -11.78 4.57
C ASP A 23 -35.84 -11.57 6.04
N VAL A 24 -36.86 -11.53 6.90
CA VAL A 24 -36.68 -11.32 8.34
C VAL A 24 -35.78 -12.39 8.95
N GLY A 25 -35.90 -13.65 8.51
CA GLY A 25 -35.09 -14.75 9.02
C GLY A 25 -33.61 -14.54 8.70
N LEU A 26 -33.30 -14.14 7.47
CA LEU A 26 -31.95 -13.75 7.06
C LEU A 26 -31.44 -12.58 7.91
N VAL A 27 -32.17 -11.47 7.99
CA VAL A 27 -31.72 -10.26 8.72
C VAL A 27 -31.53 -10.54 10.22
N GLU A 28 -32.39 -11.34 10.84
CA GLU A 28 -32.20 -11.76 12.23
C GLU A 28 -30.95 -12.62 12.41
N SER A 29 -30.63 -13.48 11.44
CA SER A 29 -29.42 -14.30 11.46
C SER A 29 -28.13 -13.48 11.40
N LEU A 30 -28.14 -12.30 10.75
CA LEU A 30 -27.01 -11.38 10.67
C LEU A 30 -26.53 -10.87 12.03
N ARG A 31 -27.36 -10.98 13.07
CA ARG A 31 -26.98 -10.66 14.45
C ARG A 31 -25.94 -11.61 15.02
N PHE A 32 -25.75 -12.77 14.40
CA PHE A 32 -24.85 -13.83 14.87
C PHE A 32 -23.66 -14.08 13.95
N GLY A 33 -23.67 -13.54 12.73
CA GLY A 33 -22.56 -13.63 11.78
C GLY A 33 -23.03 -13.37 10.34
N PRO A 34 -22.10 -13.25 9.38
CA PRO A 34 -22.45 -13.01 7.99
C PRO A 34 -22.92 -14.31 7.32
N PRO A 35 -23.76 -14.23 6.28
CA PRO A 35 -24.14 -15.40 5.48
C PRO A 35 -22.92 -15.96 4.74
N ALA A 36 -22.99 -17.24 4.39
CA ALA A 36 -21.90 -17.91 3.68
C ALA A 36 -21.56 -17.16 2.37
N GLY A 37 -20.28 -16.88 2.15
CA GLY A 37 -19.80 -16.16 0.97
C GLY A 37 -19.74 -14.64 1.11
N HIS A 38 -20.14 -14.07 2.25
CA HIS A 38 -20.08 -12.64 2.53
C HIS A 38 -19.22 -12.32 3.75
N THR A 39 -18.55 -11.16 3.76
CA THR A 39 -17.81 -10.69 4.93
C THR A 39 -18.70 -9.87 5.86
N GLU A 40 -18.28 -9.68 7.10
CA GLU A 40 -18.92 -8.74 8.03
C GLU A 40 -18.97 -7.32 7.46
N LEU A 41 -17.90 -6.91 6.75
CA LEU A 41 -17.80 -5.60 6.12
C LEU A 41 -18.83 -5.43 4.99
N ASP A 42 -18.99 -6.44 4.13
CA ASP A 42 -19.97 -6.41 3.04
C ASP A 42 -21.39 -6.24 3.59
N VAL A 43 -21.72 -6.98 4.65
CA VAL A 43 -23.02 -6.91 5.33
C VAL A 43 -23.22 -5.54 5.99
N ALA A 44 -22.20 -5.00 6.66
CA ALA A 44 -22.27 -3.69 7.31
C ALA A 44 -22.54 -2.56 6.31
N ILE A 45 -21.85 -2.58 5.16
CA ILE A 45 -22.03 -1.60 4.09
C ILE A 45 -23.47 -1.66 3.56
N ALA A 46 -23.98 -2.87 3.27
CA ALA A 46 -25.31 -3.04 2.72
C ALA A 46 -26.41 -2.61 3.70
N LEU A 47 -26.31 -2.98 4.99
CA LEU A 47 -27.25 -2.54 6.02
C LEU A 47 -27.20 -1.01 6.24
N THR A 48 -26.01 -0.42 6.22
CA THR A 48 -25.85 1.05 6.33
C THR A 48 -26.54 1.77 5.17
N ARG A 49 -26.36 1.28 3.94
CA ARG A 49 -26.99 1.84 2.74
C ARG A 49 -28.51 1.72 2.77
N LEU A 50 -29.03 0.55 3.18
CA LEU A 50 -30.47 0.32 3.30
C LEU A 50 -31.10 1.30 4.31
N LEU A 51 -30.54 1.42 5.52
CA LEU A 51 -31.04 2.34 6.54
C LEU A 51 -30.98 3.80 6.07
N HIS A 52 -29.85 4.21 5.48
CA HIS A 52 -29.70 5.56 4.95
C HIS A 52 -30.77 5.87 3.88
N TYR A 53 -30.89 4.99 2.89
CA TYR A 53 -31.82 5.16 1.77
C TYR A 53 -33.27 5.28 2.25
N ASP A 54 -33.71 4.36 3.11
CA ASP A 54 -35.11 4.32 3.56
C ASP A 54 -35.48 5.49 4.46
N PHE A 55 -34.59 5.92 5.38
CA PHE A 55 -34.86 7.11 6.19
C PHE A 55 -34.85 8.40 5.35
N VAL A 56 -33.97 8.51 4.35
CA VAL A 56 -33.97 9.66 3.41
C VAL A 56 -35.24 9.66 2.55
N SER A 57 -35.65 8.49 2.04
CA SER A 57 -36.91 8.35 1.28
C SER A 57 -38.10 8.77 2.14
N HIS A 58 -38.24 8.21 3.35
CA HIS A 58 -39.32 8.58 4.28
C HIS A 58 -39.29 10.07 4.65
N GLY A 59 -38.10 10.63 4.84
CA GLY A 59 -37.88 12.05 5.13
C GLY A 59 -38.19 12.99 3.97
N THR A 60 -38.41 12.52 2.75
CA THR A 60 -38.57 13.38 1.58
C THR A 60 -39.89 13.18 0.85
N ASP A 61 -39.90 12.45 -0.27
CA ASP A 61 -41.11 12.21 -1.08
C ASP A 61 -41.81 10.89 -0.71
N GLY A 62 -41.21 10.09 0.18
CA GLY A 62 -41.71 8.80 0.62
C GLY A 62 -41.71 7.73 -0.47
N LYS A 63 -41.11 7.99 -1.63
CA LYS A 63 -41.10 7.06 -2.76
C LYS A 63 -39.88 6.16 -2.67
N GLY A 64 -40.10 4.85 -2.78
CA GLY A 64 -39.03 3.86 -2.84
C GLY A 64 -38.63 3.23 -1.51
N ARG A 65 -39.23 3.60 -0.37
CA ARG A 65 -38.96 2.94 0.92
C ARG A 65 -39.22 1.42 0.83
N HIS A 66 -38.27 0.64 1.33
CA HIS A 66 -38.35 -0.83 1.32
C HIS A 66 -38.90 -1.41 2.63
N LEU A 67 -38.62 -0.76 3.76
CA LEU A 67 -38.94 -1.22 5.10
C LEU A 67 -40.22 -0.54 5.62
N ASP A 68 -40.94 -1.26 6.47
CA ASP A 68 -41.99 -0.71 7.32
C ASP A 68 -41.47 -0.48 8.76
N ASP A 69 -42.35 -0.01 9.65
CA ASP A 69 -42.01 0.29 11.05
C ASP A 69 -41.58 -0.95 11.86
N ASP A 70 -42.09 -2.13 11.51
CA ASP A 70 -41.72 -3.38 12.19
C ASP A 70 -40.32 -3.81 11.77
N ASN A 71 -40.07 -3.82 10.45
CA ASN A 71 -38.85 -4.29 9.83
C ASN A 71 -37.64 -3.38 10.07
N VAL A 72 -37.82 -2.05 10.07
CA VAL A 72 -36.70 -1.12 10.31
C VAL A 72 -36.06 -1.32 11.68
N SER A 73 -36.87 -1.70 12.68
CA SER A 73 -36.38 -1.98 14.02
C SER A 73 -35.47 -3.22 14.07
N ILE A 74 -35.72 -4.20 13.19
CA ILE A 74 -34.94 -5.43 13.05
C ILE A 74 -33.62 -5.12 12.35
N VAL A 75 -33.67 -4.35 11.26
CA VAL A 75 -32.48 -3.90 10.51
C VAL A 75 -31.54 -3.07 11.40
N ILE A 76 -32.07 -2.14 12.21
CA ILE A 76 -31.24 -1.36 13.17
C ILE A 76 -30.52 -2.28 14.18
N LYS A 77 -31.18 -3.34 14.67
CA LYS A 77 -30.56 -4.29 15.61
C LYS A 77 -29.50 -5.15 14.93
N ALA A 78 -29.73 -5.59 13.70
CA ALA A 78 -28.76 -6.32 12.90
C ALA A 78 -27.53 -5.46 12.60
N HIS A 79 -27.75 -4.22 12.14
CA HIS A 79 -26.71 -3.24 11.83
C HIS A 79 -25.80 -2.99 13.03
N ARG A 80 -26.38 -2.74 14.21
CA ARG A 80 -25.62 -2.61 15.46
C ARG A 80 -24.74 -3.83 15.73
N ALA A 81 -25.31 -5.03 15.69
CA ALA A 81 -24.59 -6.25 16.01
C ALA A 81 -23.41 -6.50 15.04
N VAL A 82 -23.59 -6.20 13.76
CA VAL A 82 -22.54 -6.32 12.75
C VAL A 82 -21.41 -5.30 13.00
N LEU A 83 -21.75 -4.04 13.29
CA LEU A 83 -20.76 -3.00 13.59
C LEU A 83 -19.94 -3.32 14.84
N GLU A 84 -20.59 -3.81 15.90
CA GLU A 84 -19.90 -4.23 17.14
C GLU A 84 -18.90 -5.36 16.87
N ARG A 85 -19.22 -6.31 15.98
CA ARG A 85 -18.29 -7.38 15.58
C ARG A 85 -17.14 -6.88 14.70
N LEU A 86 -17.32 -5.77 13.99
CA LEU A 86 -16.25 -5.03 13.30
C LEU A 86 -15.45 -4.12 14.24
N ALA A 87 -15.75 -4.13 15.55
CA ALA A 87 -15.18 -3.21 16.54
C ALA A 87 -15.40 -1.72 16.20
N LEU A 88 -16.50 -1.41 15.52
CA LEU A 88 -16.95 -0.04 15.23
C LEU A 88 -18.02 0.39 16.24
N GLU A 89 -18.01 1.68 16.58
CA GLU A 89 -19.04 2.31 17.42
C GLU A 89 -20.36 2.43 16.65
N PRO A 90 -21.47 1.80 17.10
CA PRO A 90 -22.75 1.87 16.40
C PRO A 90 -23.41 3.25 16.52
N PRO A 91 -24.18 3.68 15.50
CA PRO A 91 -24.88 4.95 15.54
C PRO A 91 -25.94 5.01 16.65
N VAL A 92 -26.02 6.17 17.30
CA VAL A 92 -27.04 6.46 18.32
C VAL A 92 -28.28 7.03 17.65
N TRP A 93 -29.29 6.19 17.52
CA TRP A 93 -30.57 6.58 16.92
C TRP A 93 -31.47 7.31 17.95
N PRO A 94 -32.03 8.49 17.64
CA PRO A 94 -33.01 9.16 18.50
C PRO A 94 -34.44 8.64 18.29
N PHE A 95 -34.68 7.89 17.22
CA PHE A 95 -35.93 7.23 16.86
C PHE A 95 -35.69 5.73 16.60
N ARG A 96 -36.76 4.95 16.45
CA ARG A 96 -36.67 3.49 16.19
C ARG A 96 -37.57 3.00 15.05
N THR A 97 -38.43 3.87 14.55
CA THR A 97 -39.43 3.62 13.50
C THR A 97 -39.46 4.81 12.54
N PHE A 98 -40.18 4.69 11.44
CA PHE A 98 -40.48 5.84 10.57
C PHE A 98 -41.58 6.70 11.20
N ASP A 99 -42.70 6.08 11.56
CA ASP A 99 -43.88 6.75 12.09
C ASP A 99 -44.08 6.50 13.60
N GLY A 100 -45.07 7.18 14.20
CA GLY A 100 -45.44 7.03 15.61
C GLY A 100 -44.64 7.90 16.61
N PRO A 101 -44.87 7.73 17.92
CA PRO A 101 -44.31 8.61 18.96
C PRO A 101 -42.78 8.59 19.07
N ARG A 102 -42.14 7.49 18.66
CA ARG A 102 -40.68 7.34 18.57
C ARG A 102 -40.19 7.20 17.13
N GLY A 103 -40.97 7.73 16.18
CA GLY A 103 -40.66 7.69 14.75
C GLY A 103 -39.83 8.87 14.29
N PHE A 104 -39.06 8.69 13.21
CA PHE A 104 -38.31 9.76 12.55
C PHE A 104 -39.22 10.92 12.15
N GLY A 105 -40.45 10.63 11.69
CA GLY A 105 -41.45 11.62 11.34
C GLY A 105 -41.87 12.54 12.49
N THR A 106 -41.93 12.02 13.71
CA THR A 106 -42.18 12.82 14.92
C THR A 106 -40.93 13.58 15.31
N TYR A 107 -39.78 12.91 15.33
CA TYR A 107 -38.49 13.52 15.68
C TYR A 107 -38.18 14.76 14.82
N TRP A 108 -38.30 14.67 13.50
CA TRP A 108 -37.98 15.82 12.64
C TRP A 108 -38.98 16.97 12.80
N ARG A 109 -40.24 16.68 13.16
CA ARG A 109 -41.29 17.69 13.38
C ARG A 109 -41.02 18.48 14.64
N ASP A 110 -40.48 17.84 15.65
CA ASP A 110 -40.17 18.42 16.95
C ASP A 110 -38.81 19.15 16.94
N ASN A 111 -37.94 18.81 15.99
CA ASN A 111 -36.62 19.43 15.80
C ASN A 111 -36.58 20.44 14.63
N GLY A 112 -37.73 21.04 14.27
CA GLY A 112 -37.77 22.18 13.34
C GLY A 112 -37.56 21.87 11.86
N MET A 113 -37.61 20.60 11.45
CA MET A 113 -37.29 20.17 10.07
C MET A 113 -38.53 20.04 9.16
N ARG A 114 -39.68 20.59 9.57
CA ARG A 114 -40.99 20.36 8.90
C ARG A 114 -41.02 20.76 7.43
N ASN A 115 -40.31 21.82 7.04
CA ASN A 115 -40.40 22.38 5.69
C ASN A 115 -39.08 22.29 4.90
N SER A 116 -38.16 21.42 5.32
CA SER A 116 -36.86 21.28 4.66
C SER A 116 -36.48 19.81 4.50
N TRP A 117 -36.55 19.33 3.26
CA TRP A 117 -36.01 18.01 2.90
C TRP A 117 -34.50 17.93 3.13
N GLN A 118 -33.78 19.04 2.90
CA GLN A 118 -32.34 19.09 3.14
C GLN A 118 -32.02 18.88 4.62
N ALA A 119 -32.72 19.57 5.54
CA ALA A 119 -32.48 19.41 6.97
C ALA A 119 -32.72 17.97 7.47
N ARG A 120 -33.70 17.27 6.87
CA ARG A 120 -33.97 15.86 7.19
C ARG A 120 -32.88 14.94 6.66
N ARG A 121 -32.35 15.20 5.45
CA ARG A 121 -31.18 14.49 4.91
C ARG A 121 -29.95 14.71 5.77
N ASP A 122 -29.67 15.96 6.14
CA ASP A 122 -28.54 16.32 7.00
C ASP A 122 -28.65 15.63 8.38
N CYS A 123 -29.86 15.49 8.92
CA CYS A 123 -30.09 14.73 10.15
C CYS A 123 -29.72 13.25 10.02
N ILE A 124 -30.03 12.60 8.91
CA ILE A 124 -29.64 11.21 8.67
C ILE A 124 -28.13 11.09 8.43
N GLU A 125 -27.56 12.05 7.70
CA GLU A 125 -26.12 12.14 7.47
C GLU A 125 -25.34 12.32 8.79
N GLN A 126 -25.84 13.12 9.73
CA GLN A 126 -25.24 13.25 11.07
C GLN A 126 -25.25 11.93 11.87
N ILE A 127 -26.21 11.03 11.61
CA ILE A 127 -26.31 9.74 12.31
C ILE A 127 -25.44 8.68 11.64
N LEU A 128 -25.49 8.59 10.31
CA LEU A 128 -24.87 7.48 9.55
C LEU A 128 -23.56 7.84 8.84
N GLY A 129 -23.27 9.13 8.65
CA GLY A 129 -22.04 9.62 7.99
C GLY A 129 -20.78 9.06 8.65
N PRO A 130 -20.60 9.18 9.98
CA PRO A 130 -19.41 8.62 10.64
C PRO A 130 -19.26 7.10 10.47
N THR A 131 -20.38 6.37 10.46
CA THR A 131 -20.36 4.93 10.18
C THR A 131 -19.98 4.64 8.74
N ARG A 132 -20.51 5.40 7.76
CA ARG A 132 -20.17 5.24 6.35
C ARG A 132 -18.68 5.49 6.12
N ASP A 133 -18.15 6.57 6.68
CA ASP A 133 -16.74 6.95 6.54
C ASP A 133 -15.82 5.88 7.16
N ALA A 134 -16.16 5.34 8.34
CA ALA A 134 -15.41 4.26 8.97
C ALA A 134 -15.46 2.94 8.16
N LEU A 135 -16.60 2.63 7.54
CA LEU A 135 -16.72 1.44 6.68
C LEU A 135 -15.95 1.62 5.36
N GLU A 136 -15.87 2.84 4.82
CA GLU A 136 -15.06 3.17 3.66
C GLU A 136 -13.56 3.00 3.98
N GLU A 137 -13.10 3.50 5.12
CA GLU A 137 -11.72 3.30 5.59
C GLU A 137 -11.40 1.80 5.78
N LEU A 138 -12.30 1.01 6.38
CA LEU A 138 -12.12 -0.44 6.48
C LEU A 138 -12.10 -1.14 5.12
N GLN A 139 -12.92 -0.68 4.17
CA GLN A 139 -12.96 -1.23 2.81
C GLN A 139 -11.67 -0.92 2.05
N GLU A 140 -11.13 0.28 2.21
CA GLU A 140 -9.79 0.63 1.75
C GLU A 140 -8.76 -0.32 2.39
N LEU A 141 -8.74 -0.47 3.72
CA LEU A 141 -7.82 -1.37 4.41
C LEU A 141 -7.94 -2.85 3.97
N GLU A 142 -9.14 -3.37 3.71
CA GLU A 142 -9.33 -4.73 3.19
C GLU A 142 -8.84 -4.87 1.75
N TYR A 143 -9.11 -3.85 0.92
CA TYR A 143 -8.58 -3.77 -0.44
C TYR A 143 -7.04 -3.79 -0.36
N GLU A 144 -6.45 -2.96 0.50
CA GLU A 144 -5.01 -2.90 0.73
C GLU A 144 -4.40 -4.25 1.17
N ARG A 145 -5.11 -5.04 1.99
CA ARG A 145 -4.68 -6.39 2.39
C ARG A 145 -4.79 -7.43 1.27
N ARG A 146 -5.69 -7.25 0.30
CA ARG A 146 -5.89 -8.19 -0.82
C ARG A 146 -4.88 -7.97 -1.95
N PHE A 147 -4.30 -6.78 -2.09
CA PHE A 147 -3.27 -6.47 -3.09
C PHE A 147 -1.84 -6.63 -2.54
N THR A 148 -1.59 -7.73 -1.81
CA THR A 148 -0.25 -8.16 -1.37
C THR A 148 0.63 -8.61 -2.56
N LYS A 149 1.02 -7.67 -3.42
CA LYS A 149 2.20 -7.80 -4.30
C LYS A 149 3.46 -7.24 -3.64
N GLY A 150 3.52 -7.27 -2.31
CA GLY A 150 4.63 -6.70 -1.55
C GLY A 150 4.87 -7.42 -0.23
N PRO A 151 6.07 -7.29 0.34
CA PRO A 151 6.41 -7.86 1.64
C PRO A 151 5.47 -7.38 2.75
N SER A 152 5.03 -8.34 3.59
CA SER A 152 4.16 -8.10 4.74
C SER A 152 4.82 -7.21 5.80
N GLY A 153 4.07 -6.24 6.34
CA GLY A 153 4.52 -5.33 7.41
C GLY A 153 4.27 -3.85 7.07
N SER A 154 4.12 -3.01 8.09
CA SER A 154 4.03 -1.56 7.90
C SER A 154 5.40 -0.98 7.55
N PHE A 155 5.42 -0.01 6.64
CA PHE A 155 6.64 0.71 6.31
C PHE A 155 7.11 1.52 7.52
N LYS A 156 8.38 1.38 7.88
CA LYS A 156 8.99 2.13 8.99
C LYS A 156 10.00 3.17 8.52
N ASN A 157 10.98 2.75 7.74
CA ASN A 157 12.03 3.60 7.22
C ASN A 157 12.70 3.01 5.98
N LEU A 158 13.42 3.87 5.25
CA LEU A 158 14.43 3.48 4.28
C LEU A 158 15.76 4.07 4.70
N ILE A 159 16.78 3.21 4.81
CA ILE A 159 18.16 3.62 5.03
C ILE A 159 18.90 3.36 3.72
N PHE A 160 19.43 4.40 3.08
CA PHE A 160 19.90 4.28 1.70
C PHE A 160 21.02 5.27 1.35
N ALA A 161 21.57 5.12 0.15
CA ALA A 161 22.54 6.04 -0.44
C ALA A 161 23.71 6.41 0.48
N ALA A 162 24.31 5.43 1.18
CA ALA A 162 25.51 5.71 1.96
C ALA A 162 26.65 6.16 1.04
N ALA A 163 27.24 7.32 1.34
CA ALA A 163 28.40 7.85 0.63
C ALA A 163 29.63 7.67 1.52
N GLY A 164 30.47 6.68 1.20
CA GLY A 164 31.64 6.31 1.99
C GLY A 164 31.41 5.05 2.84
N ALA A 165 31.70 5.14 4.14
CA ALA A 165 31.61 3.98 5.03
C ALA A 165 30.17 3.45 5.15
N LYS A 166 29.99 2.12 5.14
CA LYS A 166 28.67 1.49 5.24
C LYS A 166 28.07 1.70 6.64
N PRO A 167 26.77 2.02 6.76
CA PRO A 167 26.09 2.16 8.04
C PRO A 167 26.09 0.84 8.79
N GLN A 168 26.34 0.90 10.10
CA GLN A 168 26.17 -0.26 10.97
C GLN A 168 24.80 -0.19 11.62
N ILE A 169 23.91 -1.09 11.21
CA ILE A 169 22.51 -1.13 11.65
C ILE A 169 22.34 -2.30 12.63
N VAL A 170 21.67 -2.05 13.76
CA VAL A 170 21.32 -3.09 14.75
C VAL A 170 19.83 -3.07 15.03
N LEU A 171 19.25 -4.25 15.26
CA LEU A 171 17.91 -4.41 15.78
C LEU A 171 17.95 -4.20 17.30
N ARG A 172 17.41 -3.08 17.78
CA ARG A 172 17.34 -2.79 19.22
C ARG A 172 16.19 -3.50 19.88
N ASP A 173 15.04 -3.53 19.21
CA ASP A 173 13.84 -4.22 19.65
C ASP A 173 13.30 -5.08 18.52
N ALA A 174 13.38 -6.40 18.69
CA ALA A 174 12.88 -7.35 17.71
C ALA A 174 11.37 -7.50 17.71
N VAL A 175 10.71 -7.22 18.84
CA VAL A 175 9.24 -7.31 18.97
C VAL A 175 8.62 -6.14 18.23
N ASN A 176 9.18 -4.94 18.45
CA ASN A 176 8.70 -3.74 17.81
C ASN A 176 9.29 -3.55 16.41
N ASN A 177 10.33 -4.28 15.99
CA ASN A 177 11.11 -4.03 14.77
C ASN A 177 11.77 -2.63 14.75
N ASP A 178 12.40 -2.24 15.86
CA ASP A 178 13.10 -0.97 15.96
C ASP A 178 14.59 -1.13 15.65
N VAL A 179 15.03 -0.40 14.63
CA VAL A 179 16.39 -0.42 14.12
C VAL A 179 17.13 0.86 14.49
N GLU A 180 18.40 0.75 14.83
CA GLU A 180 19.28 1.89 15.08
C GLU A 180 20.56 1.80 14.25
N ILE A 181 21.01 2.95 13.72
CA ILE A 181 22.31 3.10 13.09
C ILE A 181 23.35 3.48 14.16
N VAL A 182 24.15 2.51 14.60
CA VAL A 182 25.14 2.71 15.67
C VAL A 182 26.46 3.30 15.18
N ARG A 183 26.73 3.26 13.87
CA ARG A 183 27.91 3.87 13.23
C ARG A 183 27.60 4.35 11.83
N HIS A 184 28.26 5.44 11.43
CA HIS A 184 28.20 6.03 10.08
C HIS A 184 26.80 6.51 9.66
N ALA A 185 25.96 6.92 10.62
CA ALA A 185 24.62 7.47 10.35
C ALA A 185 24.67 8.73 9.47
N ASP A 186 25.74 9.52 9.60
CA ASP A 186 26.04 10.74 8.83
C ASP A 186 26.34 10.46 7.34
N THR A 187 26.67 9.22 7.00
CA THR A 187 27.04 8.84 5.62
C THR A 187 25.83 8.45 4.77
N CYS A 188 24.71 8.08 5.38
CA CYS A 188 23.50 7.58 4.71
C CYS A 188 22.32 8.54 4.84
N LEU A 189 21.28 8.28 4.05
CA LEU A 189 19.99 8.97 4.12
C LEU A 189 18.97 8.07 4.84
N VAL A 190 18.11 8.68 5.65
CA VAL A 190 17.04 7.99 6.38
C VAL A 190 15.70 8.66 6.07
N PHE A 191 14.86 7.97 5.30
CA PHE A 191 13.51 8.40 5.00
C PHE A 191 12.53 7.73 5.97
N THR A 192 11.74 8.52 6.69
CA THR A 192 10.79 8.03 7.73
C THR A 192 9.37 8.52 7.50
N ASP A 193 9.11 9.30 6.46
CA ASP A 193 7.76 9.76 6.16
C ASP A 193 6.89 8.54 5.78
N PRO A 194 5.59 8.52 6.12
CA PRO A 194 4.70 7.44 5.72
C PRO A 194 4.69 7.26 4.19
N LEU A 195 4.70 6.02 3.71
CA LEU A 195 4.56 5.76 2.28
C LEU A 195 3.12 6.08 1.82
N PRO A 196 2.97 6.90 0.77
CA PRO A 196 1.67 7.13 0.14
C PRO A 196 1.08 5.85 -0.46
N PRO A 197 -0.26 5.78 -0.63
CA PRO A 197 -0.94 4.61 -1.22
C PRO A 197 -0.45 4.20 -2.62
N HIS A 198 0.24 5.12 -3.32
CA HIS A 198 0.73 5.01 -4.70
C HIS A 198 2.27 4.94 -4.78
N GLY A 199 2.92 4.37 -3.75
CA GLY A 199 4.38 4.21 -3.74
C GLY A 199 5.11 5.52 -3.39
N LEU A 200 6.39 5.60 -3.74
CA LEU A 200 7.23 6.77 -3.46
C LEU A 200 7.69 7.43 -4.76
N THR A 201 7.13 8.59 -5.07
CA THR A 201 7.47 9.32 -6.30
C THR A 201 8.74 10.14 -6.15
N TRP A 202 9.34 10.54 -7.28
CA TRP A 202 10.46 11.46 -7.28
C TRP A 202 10.09 12.78 -6.61
N ARG A 203 8.93 13.36 -6.93
CA ARG A 203 8.41 14.60 -6.31
C ARG A 203 8.37 14.51 -4.78
N GLN A 204 7.87 13.41 -4.24
CA GLN A 204 7.79 13.21 -2.79
C GLN A 204 9.17 13.10 -2.16
N THR A 205 10.09 12.39 -2.83
CA THR A 205 11.47 12.28 -2.36
C THR A 205 12.18 13.65 -2.38
N VAL A 206 11.94 14.47 -3.41
CA VAL A 206 12.45 15.85 -3.49
C VAL A 206 11.85 16.74 -2.41
N ALA A 207 10.55 16.64 -2.15
CA ALA A 207 9.88 17.40 -1.10
C ALA A 207 10.43 17.05 0.29
N TRP A 208 10.63 15.76 0.57
CA TRP A 208 11.31 15.28 1.77
C TRP A 208 12.74 15.83 1.87
N TRP A 209 13.54 15.72 0.81
CA TRP A 209 14.92 16.22 0.79
C TRP A 209 14.97 17.73 1.10
N ARG A 210 14.11 18.49 0.44
CA ARG A 210 13.98 19.93 0.66
C ARG A 210 13.65 20.24 2.11
N LYS A 211 12.62 19.60 2.68
CA LYS A 211 12.22 19.78 4.09
C LYS A 211 13.36 19.48 5.07
N SER A 212 14.13 18.42 4.83
CA SER A 212 15.15 17.93 5.76
C SER A 212 16.53 18.57 5.60
N HIS A 213 16.89 19.05 4.40
CA HIS A 213 18.27 19.47 4.10
C HIS A 213 18.38 20.85 3.45
N GLN A 214 17.34 21.33 2.73
CA GLN A 214 17.40 22.56 1.93
C GLN A 214 16.02 23.28 1.87
N PRO A 215 15.46 23.75 2.99
CA PRO A 215 14.08 24.26 3.05
C PRO A 215 13.82 25.44 2.10
N ASP A 216 14.83 26.29 1.91
CA ASP A 216 14.75 27.50 1.10
C ASP A 216 14.98 27.27 -0.41
N ALA A 217 15.40 26.06 -0.81
CA ALA A 217 15.61 25.75 -2.21
C ALA A 217 14.29 25.60 -2.98
N ASP A 218 14.26 26.02 -4.24
CA ASP A 218 13.17 25.67 -5.15
C ASP A 218 13.20 24.17 -5.50
N GLU A 219 12.09 23.63 -6.03
CA GLU A 219 11.94 22.20 -6.32
C GLU A 219 13.03 21.67 -7.27
N LYS A 220 13.44 22.45 -8.27
CA LYS A 220 14.45 22.03 -9.25
C LYS A 220 15.84 22.00 -8.63
N THR A 221 16.21 23.04 -7.88
CA THR A 221 17.50 23.07 -7.17
C THR A 221 17.60 21.94 -6.15
N ALA A 222 16.53 21.65 -5.40
CA ALA A 222 16.47 20.54 -4.46
C ALA A 222 16.58 19.18 -5.17
N ALA A 223 15.91 18.99 -6.31
CA ALA A 223 15.99 17.78 -7.11
C ALA A 223 17.40 17.51 -7.65
N ASP A 224 18.07 18.53 -8.20
CA ASP A 224 19.45 18.44 -8.68
C ASP A 224 20.43 18.08 -7.55
N ALA A 225 20.27 18.71 -6.38
CA ALA A 225 21.09 18.43 -5.21
C ALA A 225 20.89 16.99 -4.69
N LEU A 226 19.64 16.55 -4.60
CA LEU A 226 19.29 15.17 -4.22
C LEU A 226 19.87 14.18 -5.22
N TYR A 227 19.67 14.37 -6.53
CA TYR A 227 20.24 13.49 -7.56
C TYR A 227 21.75 13.33 -7.41
N ARG A 228 22.50 14.44 -7.24
CA ARG A 228 23.95 14.40 -7.02
C ARG A 228 24.32 13.66 -5.72
N ARG A 229 23.53 13.82 -4.66
CA ARG A 229 23.73 13.13 -3.37
C ARG A 229 23.52 11.62 -3.50
N LEU A 230 22.51 11.19 -4.26
CA LEU A 230 22.23 9.80 -4.54
C LEU A 230 23.31 9.18 -5.44
N TYR A 231 23.71 9.89 -6.49
CA TYR A 231 24.72 9.44 -7.45
C TYR A 231 26.08 9.15 -6.79
N ARG A 232 26.47 9.92 -5.76
CA ARG A 232 27.71 9.71 -5.00
C ARG A 232 27.75 8.40 -4.20
N SER A 233 26.62 7.72 -4.02
CA SER A 233 26.57 6.45 -3.29
C SER A 233 26.90 5.22 -4.13
N LEU A 234 26.95 5.36 -5.46
CA LEU A 234 27.09 4.24 -6.39
C LEU A 234 28.53 3.70 -6.42
N ASP A 235 28.66 2.37 -6.48
CA ASP A 235 29.94 1.67 -6.35
C ASP A 235 30.60 1.39 -7.71
N SER A 236 29.85 1.42 -8.82
CA SER A 236 30.36 0.97 -10.11
C SER A 236 29.85 1.76 -11.34
N PRO A 237 30.60 1.80 -12.47
CA PRO A 237 30.14 2.43 -13.71
C PRO A 237 28.82 1.85 -14.27
N PRO A 238 28.56 0.52 -14.21
CA PRO A 238 27.26 -0.05 -14.55
C PRO A 238 26.09 0.52 -13.72
N GLU A 239 26.23 0.61 -12.40
CA GLU A 239 25.21 1.26 -11.55
C GLU A 239 25.00 2.73 -11.92
N GLN A 240 26.08 3.46 -12.21
CA GLN A 240 25.99 4.84 -12.67
C GLN A 240 25.24 4.97 -14.00
N LEU A 241 25.34 3.97 -14.89
CA LEU A 241 24.57 3.94 -16.12
C LEU A 241 23.08 3.75 -15.82
N VAL A 242 22.72 2.78 -14.96
CA VAL A 242 21.33 2.57 -14.50
C VAL A 242 20.74 3.85 -13.94
N MET A 243 21.44 4.49 -12.99
CA MET A 243 20.99 5.73 -12.35
C MET A 243 20.79 6.86 -13.35
N ARG A 244 21.75 7.11 -14.24
CA ARG A 244 21.63 8.19 -15.25
C ARG A 244 20.48 7.93 -16.21
N THR A 245 20.35 6.71 -16.70
CA THR A 245 19.33 6.35 -17.69
C THR A 245 17.93 6.49 -17.12
N TYR A 246 17.68 5.96 -15.92
CA TYR A 246 16.36 6.11 -15.29
C TYR A 246 16.07 7.55 -14.90
N CYS A 247 17.00 8.25 -14.23
CA CYS A 247 16.75 9.60 -13.73
C CYS A 247 16.63 10.66 -14.83
N ALA A 248 17.12 10.41 -16.05
CA ALA A 248 16.87 11.28 -17.19
C ALA A 248 15.36 11.46 -17.46
N ARG A 249 14.56 10.44 -17.15
CA ARG A 249 13.10 10.46 -17.32
C ARG A 249 12.40 11.45 -16.40
N TYR A 250 13.01 11.86 -15.30
CA TYR A 250 12.43 12.89 -14.42
C TYR A 250 12.35 14.27 -15.09
N ALA A 251 13.12 14.50 -16.17
CA ALA A 251 13.04 15.73 -16.94
C ALA A 251 11.89 15.74 -17.97
N GLU A 252 11.22 14.59 -18.19
CA GLU A 252 10.08 14.46 -19.09
C GLU A 252 8.80 15.06 -18.49
N GLU A 253 7.76 15.22 -19.33
CA GLU A 253 6.44 15.64 -18.86
C GLU A 253 5.89 14.62 -17.85
N ARG A 254 5.45 15.10 -16.67
CA ARG A 254 5.05 14.25 -15.51
C ARG A 254 6.16 13.33 -14.98
N GLY A 255 7.42 13.52 -15.38
CA GLY A 255 8.56 12.71 -14.92
C GLY A 255 8.74 12.72 -13.39
N PHE A 256 8.36 13.82 -12.72
CA PHE A 256 8.41 13.92 -11.27
C PHE A 256 7.40 13.02 -10.53
N ASP A 257 6.36 12.57 -11.21
CA ASP A 257 5.35 11.68 -10.64
C ASP A 257 5.72 10.19 -10.83
N LEU A 258 6.83 9.91 -11.53
CA LEU A 258 7.39 8.57 -11.63
C LEU A 258 7.95 8.09 -10.28
N PRO A 259 8.00 6.76 -10.04
CA PRO A 259 8.64 6.20 -8.86
C PRO A 259 10.10 6.63 -8.73
N ALA A 260 10.52 7.00 -7.52
CA ALA A 260 11.89 7.36 -7.25
C ALA A 260 12.79 6.12 -7.28
N LEU A 261 13.82 6.13 -8.14
CA LEU A 261 14.90 5.14 -8.11
C LEU A 261 15.82 5.42 -6.92
N ILE A 262 15.71 4.57 -5.90
CA ILE A 262 16.42 4.71 -4.62
C ILE A 262 17.67 3.81 -4.65
N PRO A 263 18.89 4.36 -4.71
CA PRO A 263 20.08 3.56 -4.77
C PRO A 263 20.55 3.09 -3.38
N GLN A 264 21.23 1.95 -3.35
CA GLN A 264 22.02 1.47 -2.22
C GLN A 264 21.20 1.34 -0.93
N VAL A 265 20.12 0.56 -0.99
CA VAL A 265 19.16 0.41 0.12
C VAL A 265 19.63 -0.65 1.10
N TYR A 266 19.89 -0.27 2.35
CA TYR A 266 20.38 -1.14 3.41
C TYR A 266 19.24 -1.91 4.08
N LEU A 267 19.46 -3.21 4.28
CA LEU A 267 18.51 -4.11 4.95
C LEU A 267 18.89 -4.29 6.42
N HIS A 268 17.89 -4.51 7.27
CA HIS A 268 18.11 -4.76 8.69
C HIS A 268 18.66 -6.18 8.93
N TYR A 269 19.67 -6.29 9.78
CA TYR A 269 20.31 -7.54 10.15
C TYR A 269 19.70 -8.13 11.43
N ASP A 270 19.39 -9.43 11.42
CA ASP A 270 19.00 -10.17 12.62
C ASP A 270 20.25 -10.61 13.41
N PRO A 271 20.49 -10.09 14.63
CA PRO A 271 21.65 -10.46 15.46
C PRO A 271 21.66 -11.94 15.89
N TYR A 272 20.54 -12.68 15.85
CA TYR A 272 20.48 -14.09 16.22
C TYR A 272 21.23 -15.00 15.22
N SER A 273 21.45 -14.53 13.99
CA SER A 273 22.23 -15.25 12.97
C SER A 273 23.72 -15.39 13.31
N ARG A 274 24.24 -14.67 14.31
CA ARG A 274 25.64 -14.82 14.78
C ARG A 274 25.86 -16.04 15.68
N ARG A 275 24.85 -16.49 16.44
CA ARG A 275 25.06 -17.52 17.49
C ARG A 275 25.13 -18.95 16.95
N SER A 276 24.67 -19.19 15.72
CA SER A 276 24.55 -20.55 15.18
C SER A 276 25.83 -21.09 14.53
N GLY A 277 26.92 -20.31 14.43
CA GLY A 277 28.20 -20.77 13.84
C GLY A 277 28.12 -21.20 12.36
N LYS A 278 26.92 -21.21 11.77
CA LYS A 278 26.65 -21.46 10.36
C LYS A 278 26.83 -20.15 9.61
N GLN A 279 28.06 -19.87 9.19
CA GLN A 279 28.35 -18.92 8.12
C GLN A 279 27.82 -19.42 6.78
N SER A 280 26.49 -19.56 6.64
CA SER A 280 25.88 -20.06 5.41
C SER A 280 24.57 -19.32 5.13
N GLY A 281 24.56 -18.56 4.03
CA GLY A 281 23.37 -17.96 3.41
C GLY A 281 23.06 -16.52 3.83
N ALA A 282 22.73 -16.28 5.10
CA ALA A 282 22.12 -15.02 5.56
C ALA A 282 23.07 -13.79 5.61
N LEU A 283 24.36 -13.97 5.32
CA LEU A 283 25.37 -12.89 5.37
C LEU A 283 25.46 -12.07 4.07
N TYR A 284 24.86 -12.52 2.97
CA TYR A 284 25.29 -12.07 1.64
C TYR A 284 24.61 -10.79 1.13
N ARG A 285 23.35 -10.49 1.50
CA ARG A 285 22.65 -9.29 1.00
C ARG A 285 22.33 -8.30 2.13
N GLN A 286 23.32 -7.48 2.48
CA GLN A 286 23.15 -6.35 3.42
C GLN A 286 22.50 -5.13 2.76
N ARG A 287 22.40 -5.13 1.43
CA ARG A 287 22.07 -3.97 0.63
C ARG A 287 21.52 -4.39 -0.73
N MET A 288 20.50 -3.70 -1.22
CA MET A 288 19.99 -3.77 -2.59
C MET A 288 20.58 -2.62 -3.41
N ASP A 289 20.96 -2.86 -4.67
CA ASP A 289 21.57 -1.82 -5.51
C ASP A 289 20.59 -0.69 -5.83
N PHE A 290 19.35 -1.03 -6.22
CA PHE A 290 18.29 -0.06 -6.42
C PHE A 290 16.92 -0.60 -6.02
N LEU A 291 16.05 0.29 -5.54
CA LEU A 291 14.67 0.01 -5.19
C LEU A 291 13.73 1.04 -5.84
N LEU A 292 12.62 0.57 -6.39
CA LEU A 292 11.45 1.37 -6.74
C LEU A 292 10.27 0.92 -5.88
N LEU A 293 9.52 1.90 -5.39
CA LEU A 293 8.24 1.69 -4.71
C LEU A 293 7.14 2.20 -5.63
N ALA A 294 6.54 1.30 -6.40
CA ALA A 294 5.69 1.65 -7.54
C ALA A 294 4.22 1.94 -7.15
N PRO A 295 3.42 2.58 -8.04
CA PRO A 295 2.04 2.97 -7.77
C PRO A 295 1.07 1.81 -7.54
N ASP A 296 1.35 0.66 -8.15
CA ASP A 296 0.62 -0.60 -7.92
C ASP A 296 1.08 -1.34 -6.65
N ARG A 297 1.87 -0.66 -5.80
CA ARG A 297 2.50 -1.15 -4.56
C ARG A 297 3.56 -2.24 -4.75
N SER A 298 4.00 -2.49 -5.98
CA SER A 298 5.13 -3.37 -6.25
C SER A 298 6.42 -2.80 -5.65
N ARG A 299 7.20 -3.65 -4.97
CA ARG A 299 8.56 -3.32 -4.52
C ARG A 299 9.55 -3.94 -5.49
N ILE A 300 10.08 -3.11 -6.38
CA ILE A 300 10.90 -3.57 -7.50
C ILE A 300 12.37 -3.32 -7.15
N VAL A 301 13.16 -4.37 -7.20
CA VAL A 301 14.59 -4.38 -6.92
C VAL A 301 15.33 -4.55 -8.22
N ILE A 302 16.24 -3.63 -8.52
CA ILE A 302 17.11 -3.68 -9.69
C ILE A 302 18.54 -3.89 -9.21
N GLU A 303 19.19 -4.91 -9.74
CA GLU A 303 20.47 -5.42 -9.24
C GLU A 303 21.48 -5.47 -10.38
N VAL A 304 22.71 -5.05 -10.10
CA VAL A 304 23.77 -4.92 -11.11
C VAL A 304 24.89 -5.89 -10.81
N ASP A 305 24.90 -7.00 -11.55
CA ASP A 305 25.75 -8.15 -11.24
C ASP A 305 27.12 -8.08 -11.89
N GLY A 306 28.14 -7.73 -11.10
CA GLY A 306 29.54 -7.92 -11.49
C GLY A 306 30.03 -9.37 -11.33
N VAL A 307 31.25 -9.63 -11.83
CA VAL A 307 31.90 -10.95 -11.80
C VAL A 307 32.09 -11.50 -10.38
N GLN A 308 32.17 -10.62 -9.38
CA GLN A 308 32.25 -10.99 -7.95
C GLN A 308 31.04 -11.79 -7.43
N HIS A 309 29.89 -11.74 -8.13
CA HIS A 309 28.70 -12.48 -7.70
C HIS A 309 28.73 -13.96 -8.09
N TYR A 310 29.57 -14.34 -9.06
CA TYR A 310 29.64 -15.71 -9.56
C TYR A 310 31.07 -16.21 -9.78
N GLY A 311 32.09 -15.44 -9.43
CA GLY A 311 33.48 -15.80 -9.63
C GLY A 311 34.41 -15.22 -8.57
N ILE A 312 35.61 -15.81 -8.50
CA ILE A 312 36.69 -15.37 -7.63
C ILE A 312 37.85 -14.83 -8.47
N PRO A 313 38.53 -13.76 -8.03
CA PRO A 313 39.70 -13.25 -8.73
C PRO A 313 40.84 -14.28 -8.68
N ASN A 314 41.47 -14.51 -9.82
CA ASN A 314 42.71 -15.26 -9.93
C ASN A 314 43.90 -14.37 -9.59
N PRO A 315 45.09 -14.95 -9.27
CA PRO A 315 46.30 -14.17 -9.19
C PRO A 315 46.52 -13.32 -10.45
N PRO A 316 47.01 -12.07 -10.33
CA PRO A 316 47.32 -11.25 -11.50
C PRO A 316 48.32 -11.96 -12.41
N ASP A 317 48.14 -11.84 -13.73
CA ASP A 317 49.14 -12.30 -14.70
C ASP A 317 50.42 -11.43 -14.65
N GLU A 318 51.43 -11.77 -15.45
CA GLU A 318 52.69 -11.01 -15.53
C GLU A 318 52.51 -9.53 -15.92
N LYS A 319 51.35 -9.18 -16.50
CA LYS A 319 50.97 -7.81 -16.89
C LYS A 319 50.04 -7.15 -15.87
N GLY A 320 49.84 -7.78 -14.70
CA GLY A 320 48.96 -7.30 -13.64
C GLY A 320 47.46 -7.49 -13.90
N ARG A 321 47.07 -8.25 -14.94
CA ARG A 321 45.66 -8.46 -15.27
C ARG A 321 45.06 -9.54 -14.38
N VAL A 322 43.93 -9.23 -13.76
CA VAL A 322 43.18 -10.17 -12.92
C VAL A 322 42.10 -10.83 -13.77
N THR A 323 42.23 -12.14 -14.00
CA THR A 323 41.14 -12.96 -14.53
C THR A 323 40.28 -13.48 -13.37
N HIS A 324 39.10 -14.03 -13.68
CA HIS A 324 38.22 -14.59 -12.65
C HIS A 324 37.86 -16.03 -13.00
N THR A 325 37.80 -16.88 -11.97
CA THR A 325 37.31 -18.26 -12.10
C THR A 325 35.86 -18.31 -11.64
N ALA A 326 34.96 -18.79 -12.51
CA ALA A 326 33.56 -18.96 -12.16
C ALA A 326 33.39 -20.05 -11.08
N VAL A 327 32.53 -19.78 -10.10
CA VAL A 327 32.27 -20.65 -8.94
C VAL A 327 30.77 -20.97 -8.90
N PRO A 328 30.35 -22.20 -9.30
CA PRO A 328 28.95 -22.59 -9.31
C PRO A 328 28.21 -22.39 -7.98
N ARG A 329 28.92 -22.52 -6.85
CA ARG A 329 28.36 -22.26 -5.52
C ARG A 329 27.91 -20.81 -5.34
N LEU A 330 28.71 -19.83 -5.77
CA LEU A 330 28.37 -18.40 -5.64
C LEU A 330 27.13 -18.06 -6.49
N TYR A 331 27.06 -18.60 -7.71
CA TYR A 331 25.87 -18.50 -8.54
C TYR A 331 24.64 -19.11 -7.86
N ALA A 332 24.75 -20.31 -7.29
CA ALA A 332 23.65 -20.99 -6.61
C ALA A 332 23.14 -20.20 -5.39
N GLU A 333 24.04 -19.58 -4.63
CA GLU A 333 23.72 -18.69 -3.49
C GLU A 333 22.98 -17.44 -3.96
N MET A 334 23.48 -16.77 -5.01
CA MET A 334 22.83 -15.59 -5.60
C MET A 334 21.39 -15.88 -6.04
N VAL A 335 21.15 -16.95 -6.79
CA VAL A 335 19.79 -17.30 -7.26
C VAL A 335 18.88 -17.80 -6.13
N ALA A 336 19.44 -18.35 -5.04
CA ALA A 336 18.66 -18.73 -3.86
C ALA A 336 18.10 -17.49 -3.15
N GLU A 337 18.91 -16.44 -3.01
CA GLU A 337 18.46 -15.17 -2.42
C GLU A 337 17.41 -14.47 -3.28
N ASP A 338 17.48 -14.58 -4.60
CA ASP A 338 16.42 -14.05 -5.47
C ASP A 338 15.08 -14.75 -5.24
N ARG A 339 15.10 -16.09 -5.15
CA ARG A 339 13.89 -16.85 -4.85
C ARG A 339 13.33 -16.44 -3.49
N ARG A 340 14.19 -16.26 -2.48
CA ARG A 340 13.78 -15.81 -1.16
C ARG A 340 13.07 -14.44 -1.21
N LEU A 341 13.67 -13.46 -1.89
CA LEU A 341 13.09 -12.12 -2.02
C LEU A 341 11.80 -12.13 -2.85
N ARG A 342 11.75 -12.89 -3.94
CA ARG A 342 10.52 -13.06 -4.74
C ARG A 342 9.39 -13.69 -3.93
N LEU A 343 9.69 -14.72 -3.15
CA LEU A 343 8.72 -15.32 -2.22
C LEU A 343 8.31 -14.36 -1.09
N ALA A 344 9.17 -13.41 -0.74
CA ALA A 344 8.84 -12.32 0.17
C ALA A 344 8.06 -11.16 -0.51
N GLY A 345 7.69 -11.29 -1.78
CA GLY A 345 6.88 -10.31 -2.50
C GLY A 345 7.65 -9.20 -3.21
N TYR A 346 8.97 -9.31 -3.35
CA TYR A 346 9.75 -8.40 -4.19
C TYR A 346 9.72 -8.82 -5.66
N GLU A 347 9.65 -7.86 -6.56
CA GLU A 347 9.95 -8.06 -7.98
C GLU A 347 11.44 -7.78 -8.20
N ILE A 348 12.18 -8.66 -8.89
CA ILE A 348 13.64 -8.54 -9.01
C ILE A 348 14.07 -8.63 -10.46
N TYR A 349 14.84 -7.65 -10.91
CA TYR A 349 15.47 -7.57 -12.22
C TYR A 349 16.98 -7.46 -12.06
N ARG A 350 17.72 -8.38 -12.68
CA ARG A 350 19.18 -8.43 -12.64
C ARG A 350 19.77 -8.08 -14.00
N PHE A 351 20.76 -7.20 -13.99
CA PHE A 351 21.55 -6.83 -15.16
C PHE A 351 22.99 -7.24 -14.91
N GLY A 352 23.54 -8.13 -15.72
CA GLY A 352 24.96 -8.45 -15.69
C GLY A 352 25.82 -7.25 -16.12
N GLY A 353 26.90 -6.97 -15.41
CA GLY A 353 27.78 -5.84 -15.71
C GLY A 353 28.33 -5.82 -17.14
N TRP A 354 28.43 -6.99 -17.80
CA TRP A 354 28.80 -7.07 -19.22
C TRP A 354 27.76 -6.40 -20.14
N GLU A 355 26.46 -6.59 -19.91
CA GLU A 355 25.41 -6.01 -20.76
C GLU A 355 25.38 -4.48 -20.65
N LEU A 356 25.66 -3.97 -19.45
CA LEU A 356 25.69 -2.54 -19.15
C LEU A 356 26.99 -1.84 -19.57
N THR A 357 28.06 -2.60 -19.83
CA THR A 357 29.32 -2.05 -20.35
C THR A 357 29.44 -2.17 -21.86
N ALA A 358 28.58 -2.97 -22.50
CA ALA A 358 28.51 -3.07 -23.95
C ALA A 358 27.91 -1.79 -24.59
N PRO A 359 28.22 -1.49 -25.87
CA PRO A 359 27.73 -0.27 -26.56
C PRO A 359 26.20 -0.09 -26.56
N GLY A 360 25.43 -1.18 -26.43
CA GLY A 360 23.96 -1.16 -26.39
C GLY A 360 23.34 -1.05 -24.98
N GLY A 361 24.13 -0.99 -23.91
CA GLY A 361 23.63 -1.04 -22.53
C GLY A 361 22.66 0.08 -22.17
N LYS A 362 22.84 1.29 -22.75
CA LYS A 362 21.91 2.41 -22.53
C LYS A 362 20.52 2.14 -23.13
N GLN A 363 20.48 1.73 -24.40
CA GLN A 363 19.21 1.45 -25.10
C GLN A 363 18.45 0.32 -24.41
N LEU A 364 19.16 -0.75 -24.01
CA LEU A 364 18.59 -1.86 -23.26
C LEU A 364 17.86 -1.39 -21.99
N LEU A 365 18.47 -0.48 -21.24
CA LEU A 365 17.85 0.10 -20.04
C LEU A 365 16.66 1.02 -20.37
N GLU A 366 16.75 1.82 -21.43
CA GLU A 366 15.66 2.70 -21.87
C GLU A 366 14.40 1.90 -22.26
N ASP A 367 14.59 0.82 -23.02
CA ASP A 367 13.53 -0.09 -23.43
C ASP A 367 12.92 -0.80 -22.19
N PHE A 368 13.79 -1.37 -21.34
CA PHE A 368 13.37 -2.04 -20.12
C PHE A 368 12.55 -1.13 -19.20
N PHE A 369 13.02 0.10 -18.92
CA PHE A 369 12.30 1.00 -18.03
C PHE A 369 10.96 1.47 -18.61
N THR A 370 10.85 1.56 -19.93
CA THR A 370 9.58 1.88 -20.58
C THR A 370 8.56 0.77 -20.34
N GLU A 371 8.96 -0.50 -20.53
CA GLU A 371 8.08 -1.66 -20.26
C GLU A 371 7.78 -1.82 -18.77
N LEU A 372 8.79 -1.63 -17.90
CA LEU A 372 8.64 -1.72 -16.45
C LEU A 372 7.61 -0.71 -15.94
N LEU A 373 7.74 0.56 -16.35
CA LEU A 373 6.82 1.60 -15.91
C LEU A 373 5.40 1.34 -16.41
N ALA A 374 5.23 0.93 -17.68
CA ALA A 374 3.92 0.58 -18.24
C ALA A 374 3.25 -0.58 -17.49
N ARG A 375 4.03 -1.59 -17.07
CA ARG A 375 3.55 -2.74 -16.28
C ARG A 375 3.02 -2.34 -14.90
N HIS A 376 3.61 -1.30 -14.30
CA HIS A 376 3.34 -0.89 -12.92
C HIS A 376 2.60 0.45 -12.83
N GLU A 377 1.93 0.86 -13.91
CA GLU A 377 1.00 1.99 -13.85
C GLU A 377 -0.13 1.72 -12.85
N LYS A 378 -0.69 2.80 -12.30
CA LYS A 378 -1.83 2.72 -11.38
C LYS A 378 -2.98 1.99 -12.11
N PRO A 379 -3.58 0.94 -11.53
CA PRO A 379 -4.77 0.33 -12.12
C PRO A 379 -5.81 1.43 -12.33
N THR A 380 -6.28 1.59 -13.58
CA THR A 380 -7.43 2.43 -13.87
C THR A 380 -8.62 1.77 -13.16
N LEU A 381 -9.23 2.51 -12.23
CA LEU A 381 -10.45 2.08 -11.53
C LEU A 381 -11.60 1.89 -12.52
#